data_AF-A0A9D6DA67-F1
#
_entry.id   AF-A0A9D6DA67-F1
#
_cell.length_a   1.000
_cell.length_b   1.000
_cell.length_c   1.000
_cell.angle_alpha   90.00
_cell.angle_beta   90.00
_cell.angle_gamma   90.00
#
_symmetry.space_group_name_H-M   'P 1'
#
loop_
_entity.id
_entity.type
_entity.pdbx_description
1 polymer ?
#
loop_
_entity_poly.entity_id
_entity_poly.type
_entity_poly.pdbx_seq_one_letter_code
_entity_poly.pdbx_strand_id
1 'polypeptide(L)'
;GALSPLCSCGVIPLIAGLLAAGAPLAPVMAFWLSSPIMDPAMFVLTVGTLGFEFAVVKTVAAVLLGTGGGLVVLLLGRSAIVHSPLKRAPTCRGRSGATEVDWRIWRDPVRRRHFADEFASTGWMLLRWMSLAFVLESLFLAYVPAATVVAMLGSDAATAIPLAVLVGIPAYVNGAAALPLVQGLVAAGMSPAAGLAFLVAGGVTSIPAAMAVWGVVRGRVFALYLALALLGALATAYTYAAWLRLFHV
;
A
#
# COMPACT_ATOMS: atom_id res chain seq x y z
N GLY A 1 -1.29 -10.33 -1.51
CA GLY A 1 -0.61 -9.09 -1.10
C GLY A 1 0.47 -9.44 -0.12
N ALA A 2 0.11 -9.75 1.12
CA ALA A 2 1.05 -10.01 2.22
C ALA A 2 2.27 -10.93 1.97
N LEU A 3 2.18 -11.87 1.03
CA LEU A 3 3.27 -12.80 0.70
C LEU A 3 4.05 -12.44 -0.57
N SER A 4 3.64 -11.42 -1.33
CA SER A 4 4.35 -11.05 -2.55
C SER A 4 5.65 -10.32 -2.21
N PRO A 5 6.78 -10.66 -2.85
CA PRO A 5 8.05 -9.96 -2.64
C PRO A 5 8.08 -8.59 -3.35
N LEU A 6 6.92 -8.07 -3.73
CA LEU A 6 6.78 -6.84 -4.49
C LEU A 6 6.63 -5.68 -3.51
N CYS A 7 7.54 -4.72 -3.61
CA CYS A 7 7.33 -3.42 -2.97
C CYS A 7 6.15 -2.68 -3.60
N SER A 8 5.68 -1.63 -2.93
CA SER A 8 4.58 -0.77 -3.41
C SER A 8 4.75 -0.31 -4.87
N CYS A 9 5.99 -0.13 -5.32
CA CYS A 9 6.35 0.30 -6.68
C CYS A 9 6.08 -0.78 -7.75
N GLY A 10 6.26 -2.06 -7.43
CA GLY A 10 6.03 -3.18 -8.35
C GLY A 10 4.57 -3.64 -8.42
N VAL A 11 3.79 -3.32 -7.39
CA VAL A 11 2.36 -3.65 -7.28
C VAL A 11 1.52 -2.91 -8.32
N ILE A 12 1.90 -1.67 -8.61
CA ILE A 12 1.21 -0.79 -9.56
C ILE A 12 1.14 -1.38 -10.98
N PRO A 13 2.26 -1.67 -11.67
CA PRO A 13 2.20 -2.22 -13.03
C PRO A 13 1.54 -3.60 -13.04
N LEU A 14 1.68 -4.38 -11.97
CA LEU A 14 1.00 -5.66 -11.83
C LEU A 14 -0.52 -5.49 -11.79
N ILE A 15 -1.05 -4.54 -11.00
CA ILE A 15 -2.48 -4.23 -10.94
C ILE A 15 -2.99 -3.73 -12.29
N ALA A 16 -2.22 -2.84 -12.94
CA ALA A 16 -2.57 -2.35 -14.27
C ALA A 16 -2.69 -3.51 -15.28
N GLY A 17 -1.73 -4.43 -15.27
CA GLY A 17 -1.75 -5.64 -16.11
C GLY A 17 -2.88 -6.61 -15.77
N LEU A 18 -3.17 -6.84 -14.48
CA LEU A 18 -4.28 -7.70 -14.04
C LEU A 18 -5.63 -7.13 -14.47
N LEU A 19 -5.86 -5.84 -14.27
CA LEU A 19 -7.09 -5.17 -14.71
C LEU A 19 -7.19 -5.14 -16.24
N ALA A 20 -6.06 -4.94 -16.93
CA ALA A 20 -5.99 -5.02 -18.39
C ALA A 20 -6.38 -6.40 -18.93
N ALA A 21 -6.00 -7.46 -18.22
CA ALA A 21 -6.36 -8.84 -18.53
C ALA A 21 -7.82 -9.21 -18.16
N GLY A 22 -8.59 -8.27 -17.59
CA GLY A 22 -9.99 -8.48 -17.19
C GLY A 22 -10.17 -9.12 -15.82
N ALA A 23 -9.15 -9.11 -14.95
CA ALA A 23 -9.29 -9.63 -13.60
C ALA A 23 -10.36 -8.85 -12.81
N PRO A 24 -11.18 -9.53 -11.97
CA PRO A 24 -12.20 -8.88 -11.17
C PRO A 24 -11.59 -7.88 -10.17
N LEU A 25 -12.29 -6.77 -9.92
CA LEU A 25 -11.79 -5.68 -9.07
C LEU A 25 -11.59 -6.11 -7.61
N ALA A 26 -12.39 -7.03 -7.09
CA ALA A 26 -12.34 -7.44 -5.69
C ALA A 26 -11.00 -8.11 -5.30
N PRO A 27 -10.49 -9.14 -6.01
CA PRO A 27 -9.16 -9.68 -5.77
C PRO A 27 -8.03 -8.67 -5.96
N VAL A 28 -8.18 -7.78 -6.95
CA VAL A 28 -7.21 -6.69 -7.18
C VAL A 28 -7.14 -5.77 -5.98
N MET A 29 -8.29 -5.36 -5.43
CA MET A 29 -8.36 -4.52 -4.23
C MET A 29 -7.80 -5.20 -2.99
N ALA A 30 -8.09 -6.49 -2.80
CA ALA A 30 -7.52 -7.25 -1.68
C ALA A 30 -5.99 -7.34 -1.76
N PHE A 31 -5.47 -7.62 -2.96
CA PHE A 31 -4.04 -7.63 -3.22
C PHE A 31 -3.42 -6.25 -2.96
N TRP A 32 -4.08 -5.21 -3.47
CA TRP A 32 -3.59 -3.84 -3.47
C TRP A 32 -3.59 -3.18 -2.10
N LEU A 33 -4.62 -3.38 -1.26
CA LEU A 33 -4.61 -2.88 0.12
C LEU A 33 -3.57 -3.61 0.99
N SER A 34 -3.39 -4.91 0.78
CA SER A 34 -2.51 -5.73 1.61
C SER A 34 -1.02 -5.52 1.29
N SER A 35 -0.66 -5.33 0.01
CA SER A 35 0.74 -5.30 -0.43
C SER A 35 1.61 -4.15 0.10
N PRO A 36 1.13 -2.90 0.23
CA PRO A 36 1.97 -1.82 0.78
C PRO A 36 2.09 -1.89 2.31
N ILE A 37 1.25 -2.69 2.99
CA ILE A 37 1.26 -2.81 4.44
C ILE A 37 2.27 -3.87 4.88
N MET A 38 2.29 -5.02 4.20
CA MET A 38 3.14 -6.15 4.60
C MET A 38 3.68 -6.93 3.40
N ASP A 39 4.93 -7.36 3.53
CA ASP A 39 5.63 -8.30 2.66
C ASP A 39 6.66 -9.09 3.50
N PRO A 40 7.23 -10.20 2.98
CA PRO A 40 8.16 -11.02 3.75
C PRO A 40 9.42 -10.27 4.23
N ALA A 41 9.94 -9.33 3.44
CA ALA A 41 11.10 -8.53 3.83
C ALA A 41 10.73 -7.53 4.94
N MET A 42 9.60 -6.86 4.79
CA MET A 42 9.03 -5.95 5.79
C MET A 42 8.69 -6.66 7.10
N PHE A 43 8.28 -7.92 7.06
CA PHE A 43 8.08 -8.74 8.27
C PHE A 43 9.39 -8.89 9.04
N VAL A 44 10.46 -9.33 8.37
CA VAL A 44 11.78 -9.51 9.01
C VAL A 44 12.30 -8.19 9.58
N LEU A 45 12.17 -7.09 8.83
CA LEU A 45 12.58 -5.77 9.32
C LEU A 45 11.75 -5.29 10.51
N THR A 46 10.44 -5.52 10.49
CA THR A 46 9.55 -5.12 11.61
C THR A 46 9.87 -5.92 12.86
N VAL A 47 10.11 -7.23 12.73
CA VAL A 47 10.55 -8.08 13.86
C VAL A 47 11.87 -7.57 14.44
N GLY A 48 12.83 -7.19 13.59
CA GLY A 48 14.13 -6.68 14.04
C GLY A 48 14.11 -5.29 14.68
N THR A 49 13.09 -4.48 14.41
CA THR A 49 13.02 -3.07 14.86
C THR A 49 11.98 -2.83 15.95
N LEU A 50 10.75 -3.31 15.78
CA LEU A 50 9.62 -3.11 16.70
C LEU A 50 9.25 -4.38 17.49
N GLY A 51 9.89 -5.52 17.20
CA GLY A 51 9.66 -6.78 17.89
C GLY A 51 8.61 -7.67 17.22
N PHE A 52 8.55 -8.91 17.69
CA PHE A 52 7.74 -9.96 17.09
C PHE A 52 6.23 -9.73 17.24
N GLU A 53 5.78 -9.33 18.44
CA GLU A 53 4.37 -9.02 18.73
C GLU A 53 3.81 -7.98 17.75
N PHE A 54 4.55 -6.88 17.56
CA PHE A 54 4.14 -5.81 16.65
C PHE A 54 4.07 -6.29 15.19
N ALA A 55 5.04 -7.09 14.76
CA ALA A 55 5.07 -7.64 13.40
C ALA A 55 3.88 -8.57 13.12
N VAL A 56 3.51 -9.43 14.08
CA VAL A 56 2.34 -10.31 13.96
C VAL A 56 1.05 -9.50 13.86
N VAL A 57 0.86 -8.53 14.76
CA VAL A 57 -0.33 -7.65 14.73
C VAL A 57 -0.43 -6.91 13.39
N LYS A 58 0.68 -6.33 12.91
CA LYS A 58 0.72 -5.64 11.61
C LYS A 58 0.40 -6.59 10.45
N THR A 59 0.86 -7.84 10.50
CA THR A 59 0.57 -8.85 9.47
C THR A 59 -0.91 -9.22 9.44
N VAL A 60 -1.49 -9.46 10.63
CA VAL A 60 -2.93 -9.76 10.77
C VAL A 60 -3.75 -8.58 10.27
N ALA A 61 -3.39 -7.35 10.65
CA ALA A 61 -4.01 -6.13 10.15
C ALA A 61 -3.96 -6.05 8.61
N ALA A 62 -2.80 -6.32 7.99
CA ALA A 62 -2.67 -6.29 6.53
C ALA A 62 -3.58 -7.31 5.83
N VAL A 63 -3.73 -8.51 6.40
CA VAL A 63 -4.60 -9.57 5.85
C VAL A 63 -6.07 -9.22 6.02
N LEU A 64 -6.47 -8.74 7.20
CA LEU A 64 -7.84 -8.31 7.48
C LEU A 64 -8.26 -7.12 6.61
N LEU A 65 -7.36 -6.16 6.40
CA LEU A 65 -7.61 -5.02 5.52
C LEU A 65 -7.70 -5.42 4.05
N GLY A 66 -6.83 -6.31 3.58
CA GLY A 66 -6.92 -6.85 2.23
C GLY A 66 -8.22 -7.63 2.00
N THR A 67 -8.48 -8.62 2.85
CA THR A 67 -9.69 -9.47 2.73
C THR A 67 -10.97 -8.67 2.92
N GLY A 68 -11.03 -7.78 3.92
CA GLY A 68 -12.14 -6.90 4.18
C GLY A 68 -12.39 -5.92 3.02
N GLY A 69 -11.35 -5.26 2.52
CA GLY A 69 -11.46 -4.36 1.36
C GLY A 69 -11.93 -5.07 0.10
N GLY A 70 -11.41 -6.27 -0.17
CA GLY A 70 -11.88 -7.12 -1.27
C GLY A 70 -13.34 -7.54 -1.14
N LEU A 71 -13.77 -7.93 0.08
CA LEU A 71 -15.15 -8.31 0.37
C LEU A 71 -16.10 -7.12 0.21
N VAL A 72 -15.73 -5.94 0.72
CA VAL A 72 -16.53 -4.71 0.52
C VAL A 72 -16.70 -4.42 -0.96
N VAL A 73 -15.62 -4.51 -1.75
CA VAL A 73 -15.68 -4.29 -3.20
C VAL A 73 -16.53 -5.36 -3.91
N LEU A 74 -16.49 -6.61 -3.46
CA LEU A 74 -17.33 -7.68 -3.98
C LEU A 74 -18.82 -7.41 -3.72
N LEU A 75 -19.16 -6.97 -2.50
CA LEU A 75 -20.53 -6.59 -2.13
C LEU A 75 -21.00 -5.35 -2.90
N LEU A 76 -20.10 -4.39 -3.12
CA LEU A 76 -20.34 -3.21 -3.97
C LEU A 76 -20.32 -3.54 -5.47
N GLY A 77 -20.05 -4.78 -5.87
CA GLY A 77 -20.01 -5.20 -7.28
C GLY A 77 -21.32 -5.00 -8.05
N ARG A 78 -22.45 -4.82 -7.34
CA ARG A 78 -23.76 -4.43 -7.92
C ARG A 78 -23.96 -2.92 -8.06
N SER A 79 -23.04 -2.10 -7.56
CA SER A 79 -23.12 -0.64 -7.59
C SER A 79 -22.45 -0.07 -8.84
N ALA A 80 -22.96 1.06 -9.34
CA ALA A 80 -22.42 1.77 -10.51
C ALA A 80 -20.95 2.23 -10.35
N ILE A 81 -20.40 2.18 -9.14
CA ILE A 81 -19.00 2.55 -8.83
C ILE A 81 -18.02 1.49 -9.35
N VAL A 82 -18.43 0.21 -9.39
CA VAL A 82 -17.56 -0.95 -9.66
C VAL A 82 -17.65 -1.44 -11.10
N HIS A 83 -18.70 -1.10 -11.84
CA HIS A 83 -18.95 -1.59 -13.21
C HIS A 83 -17.94 -1.13 -14.28
N SER A 84 -17.06 -0.16 -13.98
CA SER A 84 -16.06 0.30 -14.94
C SER A 84 -14.81 0.90 -14.26
N PRO A 85 -13.94 0.04 -13.68
CA PRO A 85 -12.84 0.53 -12.86
C PRO A 85 -11.77 1.28 -13.66
N LEU A 86 -11.48 0.85 -14.89
CA LEU A 86 -10.41 1.42 -15.72
C LEU A 86 -10.83 2.73 -16.42
N LYS A 87 -9.91 3.70 -16.47
CA LYS A 87 -10.05 4.93 -17.29
C LYS A 87 -9.91 4.66 -18.79
N ARG A 88 -9.07 3.68 -19.17
CA ARG A 88 -8.95 3.15 -20.54
C ARG A 88 -8.92 1.63 -20.44
N ALA A 89 -9.87 0.95 -21.09
CA ALA A 89 -9.72 -0.47 -21.34
C ALA A 89 -8.61 -0.62 -22.40
N PRO A 90 -7.55 -1.40 -22.14
CA PRO A 90 -6.63 -1.73 -23.21
C PRO A 90 -7.40 -2.50 -24.27
N THR A 91 -7.25 -2.09 -25.53
CA THR A 91 -7.70 -2.83 -26.71
C THR A 91 -6.86 -4.08 -26.87
N CYS A 92 -7.00 -5.04 -25.94
CA CYS A 92 -6.53 -6.40 -26.16
C CYS A 92 -7.50 -7.05 -27.14
N ARG A 93 -7.29 -6.78 -28.43
CA ARG A 93 -7.92 -7.48 -29.57
C ARG A 93 -7.23 -8.84 -29.78
N GLY A 94 -6.97 -9.56 -28.69
CA GLY A 94 -6.35 -10.88 -28.68
C GLY A 94 -7.42 -11.93 -28.42
N ARG A 95 -7.53 -12.88 -29.35
CA ARG A 95 -8.51 -13.98 -29.32
C ARG A 95 -8.50 -14.67 -27.95
N SER A 96 -9.67 -14.77 -27.33
CA SER A 96 -9.92 -15.62 -26.17
C SER A 96 -9.82 -17.09 -26.59
N GLY A 97 -8.60 -17.61 -26.59
CA GLY A 97 -8.31 -19.04 -26.69
C GLY A 97 -7.22 -19.35 -25.69
N ALA A 98 -7.39 -20.40 -24.90
CA ALA A 98 -6.34 -20.93 -24.03
C ALA A 98 -5.19 -21.42 -24.91
N THR A 99 -4.28 -20.52 -25.30
CA THR A 99 -3.00 -20.88 -25.89
C THR A 99 -2.09 -21.32 -24.76
N GLU A 100 -1.47 -22.49 -24.90
CA GLU A 100 -0.37 -22.91 -24.05
C GLU A 100 0.59 -21.75 -23.83
N VAL A 101 0.96 -21.51 -22.57
CA VAL A 101 1.91 -20.46 -22.21
C VAL A 101 3.27 -20.88 -22.76
N ASP A 102 3.61 -20.40 -23.96
CA ASP A 102 4.92 -20.65 -24.55
C ASP A 102 5.97 -19.76 -23.86
N TRP A 103 6.72 -20.39 -22.95
CA TRP A 103 7.82 -19.79 -22.19
C TRP A 103 9.02 -19.40 -23.06
N ARG A 104 9.03 -19.72 -24.36
CA ARG A 104 10.10 -19.35 -25.32
C ARG A 104 10.05 -17.87 -25.74
N ILE A 105 9.69 -16.96 -24.82
CA ILE A 105 9.70 -15.48 -25.01
C ILE A 105 11.03 -15.00 -25.59
N TRP A 106 12.13 -15.60 -25.14
CA TRP A 106 13.49 -15.19 -25.50
C TRP A 106 13.97 -15.63 -26.89
N ARG A 107 13.20 -16.46 -27.60
CA ARG A 107 13.55 -16.92 -28.97
C ARG A 107 12.85 -16.13 -30.07
N ASP A 108 11.75 -15.44 -29.75
CA ASP A 108 10.99 -14.65 -30.71
C ASP A 108 11.45 -13.17 -30.67
N PRO A 109 12.00 -12.62 -31.78
CA PRO A 109 12.46 -11.24 -31.82
C PRO A 109 11.35 -10.21 -31.63
N VAL A 110 10.10 -10.53 -31.98
CA VAL A 110 8.94 -9.63 -31.81
C VAL A 110 8.53 -9.54 -30.35
N ARG A 111 8.47 -10.69 -29.64
CA ARG A 111 8.16 -10.73 -28.20
C ARG A 111 9.23 -10.04 -27.37
N ARG A 112 10.50 -10.16 -27.75
CA ARG A 112 11.61 -9.46 -27.08
C ARG A 112 11.55 -7.94 -27.25
N ARG A 113 11.15 -7.45 -28.43
CA ARG A 113 10.96 -6.01 -28.67
C ARG A 113 9.81 -5.46 -27.84
N HIS A 114 8.66 -6.14 -27.82
CA HIS A 114 7.54 -5.76 -26.95
C HIS A 114 7.93 -5.75 -25.47
N PHE A 115 8.66 -6.75 -24.99
CA PHE A 115 9.15 -6.74 -23.62
C PHE A 115 10.11 -5.59 -23.34
N ALA A 116 11.05 -5.31 -24.25
CA ALA A 116 12.00 -4.21 -24.11
C ALA A 116 11.31 -2.83 -24.13
N ASP A 117 10.34 -2.62 -25.01
CA ASP A 117 9.57 -1.39 -25.11
C ASP A 117 8.72 -1.17 -23.86
N GLU A 118 8.05 -2.22 -23.35
CA GLU A 118 7.25 -2.15 -22.13
C GLU A 118 8.13 -1.97 -20.88
N PHE A 119 9.30 -2.62 -20.84
CA PHE A 119 10.28 -2.45 -19.76
C PHE A 119 10.86 -1.04 -19.75
N ALA A 120 11.18 -0.49 -20.92
CA ALA A 120 11.68 0.88 -21.04
C ALA A 120 10.60 1.91 -20.68
N SER A 121 9.37 1.74 -21.15
CA SER A 121 8.26 2.66 -20.86
C SER A 121 7.87 2.64 -19.38
N THR A 122 7.72 1.44 -18.81
CA THR A 122 7.40 1.24 -17.39
C THR A 122 8.57 1.70 -16.52
N GLY A 123 9.80 1.31 -16.88
CA GLY A 123 11.02 1.73 -16.18
C GLY A 123 11.19 3.25 -16.18
N TRP A 124 10.94 3.92 -17.31
CA TRP A 124 11.00 5.38 -17.41
C TRP A 124 9.91 6.07 -16.58
N MET A 125 8.69 5.53 -16.61
CA MET A 125 7.59 6.01 -15.78
C MET A 125 7.94 5.90 -14.29
N LEU A 126 8.40 4.72 -13.85
CA LEU A 126 8.81 4.49 -12.47
C LEU A 126 9.96 5.42 -12.10
N LEU A 127 11.02 5.48 -12.90
CA LEU A 127 12.20 6.28 -12.60
C LEU A 127 11.86 7.76 -12.41
N ARG A 128 11.05 8.34 -13.31
CA ARG A 128 10.64 9.76 -13.24
C ARG A 128 9.83 10.08 -11.98
N TRP A 129 8.90 9.22 -11.59
CA TRP A 129 8.03 9.47 -10.44
C TRP A 129 8.69 9.07 -9.12
N MET A 130 9.51 8.01 -9.12
CA MET A 130 10.24 7.55 -7.95
C MET A 130 11.34 8.52 -7.57
N SER A 131 12.09 9.06 -8.53
CA SER A 131 13.12 10.07 -8.23
C SER A 131 12.51 11.29 -7.57
N LEU A 132 11.38 11.78 -8.09
CA LEU A 132 10.65 12.90 -7.51
C LEU A 132 10.11 12.59 -6.10
N ALA A 133 9.58 11.38 -5.89
CA ALA A 133 9.12 10.95 -4.58
C ALA A 133 10.26 10.85 -3.55
N PHE A 134 11.39 10.24 -3.90
CA PHE A 134 12.55 10.12 -3.00
C PHE A 134 13.19 11.46 -2.67
N VAL A 135 13.27 12.38 -3.63
CA VAL A 135 13.74 13.75 -3.37
C VAL A 135 12.81 14.45 -2.38
N LEU A 136 11.49 14.34 -2.58
CA LEU A 136 10.52 14.95 -1.67
C LEU A 136 10.54 14.29 -0.29
N GLU A 137 10.68 12.97 -0.21
CA GLU A 137 10.83 12.22 1.04
C GLU A 137 12.09 12.63 1.81
N SER A 138 13.23 12.72 1.12
CA SER A 138 14.49 13.18 1.72
C SER A 138 14.40 14.62 2.22
N LEU A 139 13.70 15.50 1.49
CA LEU A 139 13.46 16.87 1.92
C LEU A 139 12.54 16.91 3.14
N PHE A 140 11.49 16.09 3.15
CA PHE A 140 10.57 15.99 4.29
C PHE A 140 11.29 15.50 5.55
N LEU A 141 12.09 14.43 5.46
CA LEU A 141 12.89 13.92 6.58
C LEU A 141 13.93 14.94 7.07
N ALA A 142 14.45 15.79 6.19
CA ALA A 142 15.38 16.86 6.57
C ALA A 142 14.68 18.05 7.26
N TYR A 143 13.46 18.39 6.84
CA TYR A 143 12.75 19.59 7.32
C TYR A 143 11.73 19.32 8.44
N VAL A 144 11.28 18.08 8.63
CA VAL A 144 10.29 17.71 9.66
C VAL A 144 10.96 16.93 10.79
N PRO A 145 11.43 17.60 11.85
CA PRO A 145 12.08 16.92 12.96
C PRO A 145 11.08 16.06 13.74
N ALA A 146 11.50 14.83 14.07
CA ALA A 146 10.70 13.87 14.84
C ALA A 146 10.12 14.46 16.14
N ALA A 147 10.80 15.43 16.77
CA ALA A 147 10.32 16.12 17.97
C ALA A 147 8.99 16.87 17.77
N THR A 148 8.75 17.47 16.60
CA THR A 148 7.46 18.14 16.29
C THR A 148 6.33 17.12 16.14
N VAL A 149 6.63 15.93 15.63
CA VAL A 149 5.69 14.81 15.50
C VAL A 149 5.33 14.28 16.89
N VAL A 150 6.30 14.06 17.77
CA VAL A 150 6.02 13.63 19.17
C VAL A 150 5.19 14.67 19.93
N ALA A 151 5.53 15.95 19.82
CA ALA A 151 4.80 17.03 20.49
C ALA A 151 3.35 17.17 20.01
N MET A 152 3.09 16.89 18.73
CA MET A 152 1.74 16.90 18.18
C MET A 152 0.94 15.64 18.52
N LEU A 153 1.57 14.46 18.54
CA LEU A 153 0.86 13.19 18.65
C LEU A 153 0.42 12.82 20.08
N GLY A 154 0.97 13.48 21.12
CA GLY A 154 0.51 13.33 22.50
C GLY A 154 0.65 11.91 23.08
N SER A 155 0.28 11.75 24.35
CA SER A 155 0.37 10.47 25.09
C SER A 155 -0.92 9.66 25.05
N ASP A 156 -2.06 10.26 24.72
CA ASP A 156 -3.36 9.59 24.76
C ASP A 156 -3.70 8.89 23.44
N ALA A 157 -3.84 7.56 23.48
CA ALA A 157 -4.05 6.74 22.30
C ALA A 157 -5.30 7.12 21.49
N ALA A 158 -6.35 7.65 22.14
CA ALA A 158 -7.60 7.99 21.47
C ALA A 158 -7.47 9.17 20.49
N THR A 159 -6.67 10.18 20.84
CA THR A 159 -6.42 11.35 19.99
C THR A 159 -5.18 11.15 19.11
N ALA A 160 -4.21 10.37 19.57
CA ALA A 160 -2.98 10.07 18.85
C ALA A 160 -3.22 9.26 17.56
N ILE A 161 -4.15 8.30 17.56
CA ILE A 161 -4.44 7.43 16.40
C ILE A 161 -4.92 8.21 15.17
N PRO A 162 -6.01 9.02 15.22
CA PRO A 162 -6.46 9.77 14.06
C PRO A 162 -5.43 10.80 13.60
N LEU A 163 -4.69 11.41 14.53
CA LEU A 163 -3.61 12.34 14.19
C LEU A 163 -2.45 11.62 13.49
N ALA A 164 -2.08 10.42 13.95
CA ALA A 164 -1.06 9.59 13.33
C ALA A 164 -1.44 9.18 11.90
N VAL A 165 -2.73 8.88 11.66
CA VAL A 165 -3.22 8.66 10.28
C VAL A 165 -3.10 9.94 9.46
N LEU A 166 -3.57 11.07 9.98
CA LEU A 166 -3.53 12.36 9.28
C LEU A 166 -2.12 12.83 8.96
N VAL A 167 -1.14 12.58 9.84
CA VAL A 167 0.28 12.91 9.64
C VAL A 167 0.96 11.85 8.78
N GLY A 168 0.56 10.58 8.87
CA GLY A 168 1.06 9.50 8.04
C GLY A 168 0.77 9.70 6.55
N ILE A 169 -0.37 10.31 6.21
CA ILE A 169 -0.74 10.65 4.83
C ILE A 169 0.31 11.54 4.13
N PRO A 170 0.66 12.72 4.66
CA PRO A 170 1.67 13.61 4.09
C PRO A 170 3.11 13.25 4.47
N ALA A 171 3.34 12.37 5.45
CA ALA A 171 4.71 11.99 5.81
C ALA A 171 5.41 11.17 4.72
N TYR A 172 4.66 10.60 3.76
CA TYR A 172 5.18 9.97 2.54
C TYR A 172 6.31 8.94 2.75
N VAL A 173 6.35 8.31 3.91
CA VAL A 173 7.45 7.42 4.26
C VAL A 173 7.18 6.04 3.68
N ASN A 174 8.13 5.50 2.91
CA ASN A 174 8.07 4.11 2.51
C ASN A 174 8.03 3.23 3.77
N GLY A 175 7.23 2.16 3.78
CA GLY A 175 7.04 1.31 4.94
C GLY A 175 8.34 0.88 5.61
N ALA A 176 9.39 0.59 4.82
CA ALA A 176 10.71 0.20 5.34
C ALA A 176 11.45 1.36 6.04
N ALA A 177 11.42 2.55 5.46
CA ALA A 177 12.04 3.76 6.03
C ALA A 177 11.26 4.28 7.25
N ALA A 178 9.97 3.97 7.33
CA ALA A 178 9.11 4.38 8.43
C ALA A 178 9.35 3.58 9.73
N LEU A 179 9.87 2.36 9.64
CA LEU A 179 10.13 1.51 10.81
C LEU A 179 11.08 2.14 11.84
N PRO A 180 12.32 2.57 11.49
CA PRO A 180 13.22 3.19 12.46
C PRO A 180 12.68 4.51 13.01
N LEU A 181 11.95 5.27 12.19
CA LEU A 181 11.28 6.49 12.65
C LEU A 181 10.25 6.18 13.73
N VAL A 182 9.34 5.23 13.49
CA VAL A 182 8.30 4.86 14.45
C VAL A 182 8.91 4.21 15.69
N GLN A 183 9.96 3.41 15.56
CA GLN A 183 10.69 2.87 16.71
C GLN A 183 11.23 4.00 17.60
N GLY A 184 11.84 5.03 17.02
CA GLY A 184 12.33 6.19 17.75
C GLY A 184 11.21 6.99 18.42
N LEU A 185 10.08 7.16 17.75
CA LEU A 185 8.91 7.86 18.31
C LEU A 185 8.27 7.07 19.46
N VAL A 186 8.15 5.75 19.34
CA VAL A 186 7.62 4.87 20.38
C VAL A 186 8.56 4.87 21.60
N ALA A 187 9.87 4.82 21.38
CA ALA A 187 10.87 4.97 22.44
C ALA A 187 10.78 6.36 23.13
N ALA A 188 10.34 7.39 22.41
CA ALA A 188 10.08 8.73 22.95
C ALA A 188 8.71 8.89 23.63
N GLY A 189 7.90 7.83 23.73
CA GLY A 189 6.61 7.82 24.44
C GLY A 189 5.36 7.80 23.56
N MET A 190 5.49 7.67 22.24
CA MET A 190 4.35 7.47 21.34
C MET A 190 3.71 6.09 21.58
N SER A 191 2.37 6.03 21.63
CA SER A 191 1.69 4.75 21.76
C SER A 191 1.98 3.82 20.57
N PRO A 192 2.24 2.52 20.79
CA PRO A 192 2.46 1.56 19.70
C PRO A 192 1.28 1.50 18.72
N ALA A 193 0.06 1.70 19.20
CA ALA A 193 -1.14 1.75 18.36
C ALA A 193 -1.16 2.93 17.40
N ALA A 194 -0.73 4.12 17.84
CA ALA A 194 -0.54 5.24 16.93
C ALA A 194 0.59 4.97 15.93
N GLY A 195 1.65 4.25 16.35
CA GLY A 195 2.72 3.80 15.46
C GLY A 195 2.20 2.88 14.35
N LEU A 196 1.35 1.92 14.69
CA LEU A 196 0.70 1.05 13.72
C LEU A 196 -0.19 1.85 12.76
N ALA A 197 -0.98 2.79 13.28
CA ALA A 197 -1.84 3.65 12.48
C ALA A 197 -1.04 4.46 11.44
N PHE A 198 0.08 5.04 11.88
CA PHE A 198 1.01 5.79 11.02
C PHE A 198 1.61 4.90 9.92
N LEU A 199 2.11 3.71 10.28
CA LEU A 199 2.73 2.78 9.33
C LEU A 199 1.73 2.27 8.29
N VAL A 200 0.52 1.91 8.72
CA VAL A 200 -0.53 1.42 7.82
C VAL A 200 -1.00 2.56 6.91
N ALA A 201 -1.37 3.71 7.47
CA ALA A 201 -1.84 4.85 6.68
C ALA A 201 -0.77 5.31 5.67
N GLY A 202 0.45 5.59 6.13
CA GLY A 202 1.55 6.07 5.28
C GLY A 202 1.93 5.09 4.17
N GLY A 203 1.91 3.78 4.45
CA GLY A 203 2.14 2.76 3.42
C GLY A 203 1.11 2.81 2.29
N VAL A 204 -0.18 2.90 2.64
CA VAL A 204 -1.27 2.85 1.66
C VAL A 204 -1.46 4.18 0.90
N THR A 205 -1.08 5.32 1.49
CA THR A 205 -1.22 6.66 0.89
C THR A 205 0.03 7.22 0.23
N SER A 206 1.06 6.39 0.02
CA SER A 206 2.28 6.82 -0.65
C SER A 206 2.01 7.45 -2.03
N ILE A 207 2.62 8.61 -2.31
CA ILE A 207 2.49 9.35 -3.59
C ILE A 207 2.64 8.45 -4.82
N PRO A 208 3.66 7.57 -4.91
CA PRO A 208 3.83 6.70 -6.07
C PRO A 208 2.64 5.76 -6.29
N ALA A 209 2.12 5.18 -5.20
CA ALA A 209 0.94 4.34 -5.25
C ALA A 209 -0.28 5.17 -5.68
N ALA A 210 -0.50 6.34 -5.07
CA ALA A 210 -1.63 7.21 -5.37
C ALA A 210 -1.61 7.74 -6.82
N MET A 211 -0.49 8.27 -7.30
CA MET A 211 -0.36 8.84 -8.64
C MET A 211 -0.53 7.79 -9.73
N ALA A 212 0.13 6.63 -9.57
CA ALA A 212 0.09 5.63 -10.61
C ALA A 212 -1.28 4.97 -10.70
N VAL A 213 -1.94 4.78 -9.57
CA VAL A 213 -3.33 4.34 -9.50
C VAL A 213 -4.26 5.36 -10.12
N TRP A 214 -4.12 6.64 -9.80
CA TRP A 214 -4.93 7.68 -10.43
C TRP A 214 -4.78 7.68 -11.96
N GLY A 215 -3.63 7.25 -12.48
CA GLY A 215 -3.42 7.04 -13.92
C GLY A 215 -4.23 5.88 -14.51
N VAL A 216 -4.49 4.82 -13.75
CA VAL A 216 -5.07 3.55 -14.24
C VAL A 216 -6.58 3.44 -13.94
N VAL A 217 -7.01 3.78 -12.73
CA VAL A 217 -8.39 3.61 -12.23
C VAL A 217 -9.14 4.95 -12.17
N ARG A 218 -10.47 4.89 -12.30
CA ARG A 218 -11.34 6.08 -12.14
C ARG A 218 -11.25 6.64 -10.72
N GLY A 219 -11.39 7.96 -10.59
CA GLY A 219 -11.29 8.66 -9.30
C GLY A 219 -12.23 8.14 -8.22
N ARG A 220 -13.41 7.62 -8.60
CA ARG A 220 -14.37 6.99 -7.66
C ARG A 220 -13.80 5.71 -7.01
N VAL A 221 -13.11 4.89 -7.79
CA VAL A 221 -12.47 3.66 -7.32
C VAL A 221 -11.26 3.98 -6.44
N PHE A 222 -10.51 5.02 -6.80
CA PHE A 222 -9.42 5.53 -5.97
C PHE A 222 -9.91 6.08 -4.63
N ALA A 223 -10.99 6.87 -4.63
CA ALA A 223 -11.58 7.39 -3.40
C ALA A 223 -12.09 6.26 -2.49
N LEU A 224 -12.69 5.21 -3.07
CA LEU A 224 -13.09 4.01 -2.33
C LEU A 224 -11.88 3.30 -1.72
N TYR A 225 -10.81 3.11 -2.48
CA TYR A 225 -9.55 2.55 -1.99
C TYR A 225 -9.01 3.35 -0.80
N LEU A 226 -8.95 4.68 -0.93
CA LEU A 226 -8.43 5.55 0.11
C LEU A 226 -9.32 5.52 1.37
N ALA A 227 -10.64 5.53 1.20
CA ALA A 227 -11.58 5.42 2.31
C ALA A 227 -11.41 4.08 3.05
N LEU A 228 -11.32 2.95 2.32
CA LEU A 228 -11.11 1.63 2.91
C LEU A 228 -9.77 1.53 3.62
N ALA A 229 -8.72 2.12 3.05
CA ALA A 229 -7.40 2.19 3.64
C ALA A 229 -7.40 2.96 4.97
N LEU A 230 -8.02 4.15 4.99
CA LEU A 230 -8.06 5.02 6.17
C LEU A 230 -8.95 4.44 7.27
N LEU A 231 -10.16 4.01 6.92
CA LEU A 231 -11.06 3.34 7.86
C LEU A 231 -10.42 2.06 8.41
N GLY A 232 -9.72 1.34 7.55
CA GLY A 232 -8.95 0.17 7.90
C GLY A 232 -7.81 0.45 8.89
N ALA A 233 -7.00 1.46 8.60
CA ALA A 233 -5.91 1.90 9.47
C ALA A 233 -6.45 2.31 10.85
N LEU A 234 -7.53 3.08 10.89
CA LEU A 234 -8.18 3.46 12.15
C LEU A 234 -8.71 2.24 12.90
N ALA A 235 -9.46 1.36 12.23
CA ALA A 235 -10.03 0.17 12.84
C ALA A 235 -8.94 -0.72 13.46
N THR A 236 -7.91 -1.04 12.69
CA THR A 236 -6.80 -1.89 13.15
C THR A 236 -6.01 -1.24 14.31
N ALA A 237 -5.77 0.07 14.26
CA ALA A 237 -5.11 0.79 15.33
C ALA A 237 -5.94 0.84 16.62
N TYR A 238 -7.25 1.11 16.52
CA TYR A 238 -8.14 1.07 17.68
C TYR A 238 -8.28 -0.33 18.26
N THR A 239 -8.35 -1.37 17.42
CA THR A 239 -8.37 -2.76 17.92
C THR A 239 -7.07 -3.09 18.64
N TYR A 240 -5.92 -2.62 18.15
CA TYR A 240 -4.65 -2.84 18.82
C TYR A 240 -4.52 -2.02 20.11
N ALA A 241 -5.01 -0.78 20.14
CA ALA A 241 -5.09 0.02 21.36
C ALA A 241 -5.99 -0.63 22.42
N ALA A 242 -7.13 -1.19 22.02
CA ALA A 242 -8.01 -1.93 22.90
C ALA A 242 -7.34 -3.20 23.43
N TRP A 243 -6.62 -3.92 22.58
CA TRP A 243 -5.83 -5.09 22.96
C TRP A 243 -4.78 -4.74 24.02
N LEU A 244 -3.98 -3.69 23.79
CA LEU A 244 -2.96 -3.24 24.75
C LEU A 244 -3.57 -2.87 26.12
N ARG A 245 -4.73 -2.18 26.12
CA ARG A 245 -5.46 -1.87 27.36
C ARG A 245 -5.97 -3.12 28.11
N LEU A 246 -6.38 -4.15 27.38
CA LEU A 246 -6.91 -5.40 27.94
C LEU A 246 -5.82 -6.26 28.57
N PHE A 247 -4.63 -6.29 27.97
CA PHE A 247 -3.53 -7.16 28.39
C PHE A 247 -2.52 -6.52 29.36
N HIS A 248 -2.76 -5.29 29.85
CA HIS A 248 -1.90 -4.59 30.84
C HIS A 248 -0.40 -4.69 30.52
N VAL A 249 -0.04 -4.41 29.26
CA VAL A 249 1.34 -4.16 28.82
C VAL A 249 1.51 -2.69 28.52
#